data_AF-A0A957EY58-F1
#
_entry.id   AF-A0A957EY58-F1
#
_cell.length_a   1.000
_cell.length_b   1.000
_cell.length_c   1.000
_cell.angle_alpha   90.00
_cell.angle_beta   90.00
_cell.angle_gamma   90.00
#
_symmetry.space_group_name_H-M   'P 1'
#
loop_
_entity.id
_entity.type
_entity.pdbx_description
1 polymer ?
#
loop_
_entity_poly.entity_id
_entity_poly.type
_entity_poly.pdbx_seq_one_letter_code
_entity_poly.pdbx_strand_id
1 'polypeptide(L)'
;MSTETEPFNVSAYGGEGWSPRLQTHTQEIGTLWGNCGINTEHAPLKSVLLHRPGKELFELTDHNAVQMLEPIDPELVLEQHDGIATAYRNAGVAVH
;
A
#
# COMPACT_ATOMS: atom_id res chain seq x y z
N MET A 1 9.38 -2.01 -30.16
CA MET A 1 8.55 -3.20 -29.94
C MET A 1 8.13 -3.16 -28.49
N SER A 2 6.89 -2.76 -28.22
CA SER A 2 6.35 -2.76 -26.86
C SER A 2 6.18 -4.21 -26.44
N THR A 3 7.03 -4.68 -25.53
CA THR A 3 6.82 -5.94 -24.83
C THR A 3 5.75 -5.68 -23.78
N GLU A 4 4.48 -5.72 -24.18
CA GLU A 4 3.39 -5.83 -23.22
C GLU A 4 3.68 -7.08 -22.37
N THR A 5 3.97 -6.85 -21.10
CA THR A 5 4.23 -7.95 -20.18
C THR A 5 2.88 -8.58 -19.89
N GLU A 6 2.71 -9.83 -20.30
CA GLU A 6 1.50 -10.60 -20.00
C GLU A 6 1.16 -10.46 -18.51
N PRO A 7 -0.06 -10.02 -18.14
CA PRO A 7 -0.39 -9.63 -16.76
C PRO A 7 -0.16 -10.73 -15.73
N PHE A 8 -0.18 -11.99 -16.14
CA PHE A 8 0.05 -13.12 -15.23
C PHE A 8 1.54 -13.39 -14.95
N ASN A 9 2.45 -12.73 -15.65
CA ASN A 9 3.90 -12.91 -15.47
C ASN A 9 4.54 -11.79 -14.62
N VAL A 10 3.83 -10.71 -14.32
CA VAL A 10 4.35 -9.66 -13.43
C VAL A 10 4.27 -10.12 -11.98
N SER A 11 5.28 -9.76 -11.19
CA SER A 11 5.37 -10.18 -9.78
C SER A 11 4.15 -9.75 -8.97
N ALA A 12 3.60 -8.56 -9.25
CA ALA A 12 2.40 -8.03 -8.58
C ALA A 12 1.16 -8.93 -8.69
N TYR A 13 1.10 -9.80 -9.69
CA TYR A 13 -0.04 -10.67 -9.98
C TYR A 13 0.31 -12.16 -9.96
N GLY A 14 1.37 -12.55 -9.27
CA GLY A 14 1.74 -13.96 -9.09
C GLY A 14 2.88 -14.46 -9.99
N GLY A 15 3.58 -13.56 -10.68
CA GLY A 15 4.81 -13.87 -11.42
C GLY A 15 5.98 -14.26 -10.52
N GLU A 16 7.16 -14.45 -11.11
CA GLU A 16 8.35 -15.01 -10.45
C GLU A 16 8.75 -14.28 -9.14
N GLY A 17 8.65 -12.95 -9.10
CA GLY A 17 8.99 -12.14 -7.92
C GLY A 17 7.83 -11.92 -6.94
N TRP A 18 6.73 -12.64 -7.06
CA TRP A 18 5.60 -12.54 -6.14
C TRP A 18 6.02 -12.90 -4.71
N SER A 19 5.68 -12.03 -3.75
CA SER A 19 5.97 -12.25 -2.33
C SER A 19 4.67 -12.20 -1.53
N PRO A 20 4.11 -13.37 -1.14
CA PRO A 20 2.84 -13.42 -0.42
C PRO A 20 2.99 -12.94 1.02
N ARG A 21 1.87 -12.54 1.62
CA ARG A 21 1.76 -12.40 3.08
C ARG A 21 1.84 -13.77 3.72
N LEU A 22 2.78 -13.94 4.66
CA LEU A 22 3.03 -15.22 5.34
C LEU A 22 2.15 -15.43 6.57
N GLN A 23 1.74 -14.35 7.22
CA GLN A 23 0.87 -14.38 8.39
C GLN A 23 -0.58 -14.12 7.99
N THR A 24 -1.50 -14.76 8.72
CA THR A 24 -2.92 -14.41 8.62
C THR A 24 -3.16 -13.02 9.21
N HIS A 25 -4.20 -12.34 8.76
CA HIS A 25 -4.57 -11.03 9.30
C HIS A 25 -4.72 -11.05 10.84
N THR A 26 -5.38 -12.08 11.39
CA THR A 26 -5.52 -12.26 12.85
C THR A 26 -4.20 -12.33 13.59
N GLN A 27 -3.17 -12.95 13.00
CA GLN A 27 -1.84 -13.06 13.63
C GLN A 27 -1.07 -11.73 13.64
N GLU A 28 -1.46 -10.78 12.78
CA GLU A 28 -0.81 -9.48 12.68
C GLU A 28 -1.51 -8.40 13.54
N ILE A 29 -2.70 -8.69 14.10
CA ILE A 29 -3.40 -7.77 15.02
C ILE A 29 -2.59 -7.63 16.31
N GLY A 30 -2.34 -6.39 16.71
CA GLY A 30 -1.50 -6.02 17.85
C GLY A 30 -0.01 -5.87 17.53
N THR A 31 0.42 -6.20 16.31
CA THR A 31 1.80 -5.99 15.84
C THR A 31 1.83 -5.01 14.67
N LEU A 32 1.39 -5.45 13.49
CA LEU A 32 1.29 -4.61 12.30
C LEU A 32 0.00 -3.79 12.29
N TRP A 33 -1.09 -4.36 12.83
CA TRP A 33 -2.37 -3.67 12.96
C TRP A 33 -2.62 -3.26 14.41
N GLY A 34 -3.30 -2.13 14.62
CA GLY A 34 -3.83 -1.78 15.93
C GLY A 34 -4.96 -2.72 16.37
N ASN A 35 -5.52 -2.49 17.56
CA ASN A 35 -6.75 -3.17 17.95
C ASN A 35 -7.91 -2.58 17.12
N CYS A 36 -8.25 -3.24 16.02
CA CYS A 36 -9.10 -2.71 14.96
C CYS A 36 -10.29 -3.63 14.64
N GLY A 37 -11.28 -3.07 13.92
CA GLY A 37 -12.42 -3.81 13.41
C GLY A 37 -13.31 -2.95 12.52
N ILE A 38 -13.80 -3.53 11.42
CA ILE A 38 -14.73 -2.91 10.47
C ILE A 38 -15.92 -3.86 10.34
N ASN A 39 -17.14 -3.34 10.45
CA ASN A 39 -18.38 -4.11 10.28
C ASN A 39 -19.17 -3.72 9.02
N THR A 40 -18.76 -2.66 8.33
CA THR A 40 -19.34 -2.20 7.06
C THR A 40 -18.29 -1.46 6.25
N GLU A 41 -18.35 -1.57 4.92
CA GLU A 41 -17.46 -0.84 4.00
C GLU A 41 -18.01 0.54 3.58
N HIS A 42 -19.18 0.96 4.11
CA HIS A 42 -19.87 2.19 3.65
C HIS A 42 -20.20 3.20 4.76
N ALA A 43 -20.20 2.80 6.03
CA ALA A 43 -20.54 3.72 7.13
C ALA A 43 -19.40 4.75 7.29
N PRO A 44 -19.69 5.94 7.88
CA PRO A 44 -18.66 6.95 8.12
C PRO A 44 -17.45 6.36 8.87
N LEU A 45 -16.28 6.49 8.27
CA LEU A 45 -15.02 5.99 8.80
C LEU A 45 -14.63 6.77 10.07
N LYS A 46 -14.15 6.06 11.10
CA LYS A 46 -13.76 6.68 12.38
C LYS A 46 -12.24 6.82 12.52
N SER A 47 -11.51 5.80 12.08
CA SER A 47 -10.05 5.74 12.16
C SER A 47 -9.47 4.98 10.99
N VAL A 48 -8.28 5.35 10.55
CA VAL A 48 -7.51 4.68 9.50
C VAL A 48 -6.04 4.57 9.92
N LEU A 49 -5.40 3.48 9.53
CA LEU A 49 -3.94 3.31 9.65
C LEU A 49 -3.33 3.60 8.27
N LEU A 50 -2.41 4.56 8.19
CA LEU A 50 -1.67 4.86 6.97
C LEU A 50 -0.18 4.75 7.23
N HIS A 51 0.53 4.07 6.33
CA HIS A 51 1.99 4.05 6.35
C HIS A 51 2.52 4.99 5.28
N ARG A 52 3.05 6.15 5.71
CA ARG A 52 3.72 7.07 4.81
C ARG A 52 5.01 6.42 4.32
N PRO A 53 5.20 6.25 3.00
CA PRO A 53 6.44 5.70 2.48
C PRO A 53 7.65 6.54 2.88
N GLY A 54 8.77 5.86 3.10
CA GLY A 54 10.05 6.43 3.49
C GLY A 54 11.12 6.27 2.40
N LYS A 55 12.36 6.03 2.86
CA LYS A 55 13.55 5.93 2.02
C LYS A 55 13.52 4.74 1.05
N GLU A 56 12.71 3.72 1.35
CA GLU A 56 12.56 2.53 0.53
C GLU A 56 12.10 2.82 -0.90
N LEU A 57 11.36 3.92 -1.13
CA LEU A 57 10.97 4.32 -2.49
C LEU A 57 12.13 4.94 -3.27
N PHE A 58 13.04 5.64 -2.60
CA PHE A 58 14.19 6.29 -3.24
C PHE A 58 15.33 5.30 -3.52
N GLU A 59 15.38 4.19 -2.78
CA GLU A 59 16.37 3.11 -2.94
C GLU A 59 15.90 2.04 -3.96
N LEU A 60 14.72 2.21 -4.57
CA LEU A 60 14.09 1.23 -5.46
C LEU A 60 14.76 1.20 -6.84
N THR A 61 15.33 0.06 -7.21
CA THR A 61 16.03 -0.14 -8.49
C THR A 61 15.24 -0.98 -9.49
N ASP A 62 14.38 -1.88 -9.01
CA ASP A 62 13.55 -2.76 -9.84
C ASP A 62 12.13 -2.80 -9.26
N HIS A 63 11.19 -2.17 -9.96
CA HIS A 63 9.79 -2.06 -9.55
C HIS A 63 9.08 -3.42 -9.58
N ASN A 64 9.39 -4.27 -10.56
CA ASN A 64 8.75 -5.58 -10.68
C ASN A 64 9.24 -6.52 -9.56
N ALA A 65 10.49 -6.43 -9.11
CA ALA A 65 10.99 -7.22 -7.99
C ALA A 65 10.29 -6.90 -6.65
N VAL A 66 9.67 -5.73 -6.53
CA VAL A 66 8.95 -5.28 -5.33
C VAL A 66 7.43 -5.17 -5.54
N GLN A 67 6.91 -5.95 -6.48
CA GLN A 67 5.47 -6.08 -6.74
C GLN A 67 4.79 -4.78 -7.23
N MET A 68 5.54 -3.91 -7.92
CA MET A 68 5.01 -2.75 -8.64
C MET A 68 4.96 -3.03 -10.14
N LEU A 69 3.98 -2.45 -10.84
CA LEU A 69 3.78 -2.65 -12.28
C LEU A 69 4.68 -1.78 -13.14
N GLU A 70 5.05 -0.61 -12.63
CA GLU A 70 5.84 0.39 -13.32
C GLU A 70 6.67 1.19 -12.32
N PRO A 71 7.73 1.88 -12.77
CA PRO A 71 8.46 2.83 -11.94
C PRO A 71 7.54 3.96 -11.46
N ILE A 72 7.74 4.41 -10.23
CA ILE A 72 6.99 5.52 -9.64
C ILE A 72 7.91 6.72 -9.43
N ASP A 73 7.31 7.90 -9.34
CA ASP A 73 7.98 9.11 -8.85
C ASP A 73 7.84 9.17 -7.32
N PRO A 74 8.94 9.01 -6.55
CA PRO A 74 8.85 9.01 -5.09
C PRO A 74 8.32 10.33 -4.52
N GLU A 75 8.67 11.47 -5.10
CA GLU A 75 8.26 12.79 -4.59
C GLU A 75 6.76 12.97 -4.78
N LEU A 76 6.25 12.61 -5.95
CA LEU A 76 4.82 12.64 -6.24
C LEU A 76 4.02 11.69 -5.33
N VAL A 77 4.54 10.49 -5.07
CA VAL A 77 3.90 9.52 -4.16
C VAL A 77 3.79 10.07 -2.74
N LEU A 78 4.83 10.74 -2.26
CA LEU A 78 4.81 11.39 -0.94
C LEU A 78 3.77 12.52 -0.89
N GLU A 79 3.76 13.40 -1.89
CA GLU A 79 2.78 14.49 -1.98
C GLU A 79 1.34 13.96 -1.98
N GLN A 80 1.06 12.96 -2.81
CA GLN A 80 -0.26 12.36 -2.92
C GLN A 80 -0.68 11.64 -1.64
N HIS A 81 0.23 10.89 -1.00
CA HIS A 81 -0.02 10.26 0.29
C HIS A 81 -0.37 11.29 1.38
N ASP A 82 0.38 12.39 1.45
CA ASP A 82 0.13 13.47 2.40
C ASP A 82 -1.23 14.16 2.12
N GLY A 83 -1.61 14.26 0.84
CA GLY A 83 -2.95 14.67 0.41
C GLY A 83 -4.07 13.75 0.91
N ILE A 84 -3.90 12.42 0.80
CA ILE A 84 -4.86 11.42 1.31
C ILE A 84 -5.00 11.54 2.83
N ALA A 85 -3.89 11.58 3.56
CA ALA A 85 -3.91 11.73 5.01
C ALA A 85 -4.61 13.04 5.44
N THR A 86 -4.40 14.12 4.69
CA THR A 86 -5.08 15.40 4.91
C THR A 86 -6.58 15.31 4.65
N ALA A 87 -7.01 14.65 3.56
CA ALA A 87 -8.41 14.45 3.25
C ALA A 87 -9.14 13.69 4.37
N TYR A 88 -8.55 12.64 4.93
CA TYR A 88 -9.10 11.91 6.07
C TYR A 88 -9.23 12.79 7.32
N ARG A 89 -8.18 13.53 7.68
CA ARG A 89 -8.21 14.45 8.84
C ARG A 89 -9.28 15.53 8.66
N ASN A 90 -9.41 16.09 7.47
CA ASN A 90 -10.44 17.09 7.14
C ASN A 90 -11.86 16.51 7.24
N ALA A 91 -12.03 15.22 6.99
CA ALA A 91 -13.29 14.49 7.19
C ALA A 91 -13.54 14.06 8.65
N GLY A 92 -12.66 14.42 9.59
CA GLY A 92 -12.77 14.07 11.01
C GLY A 92 -12.35 12.64 11.35
N VAL A 93 -11.64 11.95 10.45
CA VAL A 93 -11.12 10.60 10.67
C VAL A 93 -9.80 10.67 11.44
N ALA A 94 -9.63 9.83 12.45
CA ALA A 94 -8.35 9.67 13.13
C ALA A 94 -7.36 8.92 12.21
N VAL A 95 -6.26 9.58 11.84
CA VAL A 95 -5.17 8.97 11.05
C VAL A 95 -4.07 8.52 12.01
N HIS A 96 -3.76 7.22 12.01
CA HIS A 96 -2.69 6.58 12.78
C HIS A 96 -1.50 6.22 11.90
#